data_AF-A0A2E6Q379-F1
#
_entry.id   AF-A0A2E6Q379-F1
#
_cell.length_a   1.000
_cell.length_b   1.000
_cell.length_c   1.000
_cell.angle_alpha   90.00
_cell.angle_beta   90.00
_cell.angle_gamma   90.00
#
_symmetry.space_group_name_H-M   'P 1'
#
loop_
_entity.id
_entity.type
_entity.pdbx_description
1 polymer ?
#
loop_
_entity_poly.entity_id
_entity_poly.type
_entity_poly.pdbx_seq_one_letter_code
_entity_poly.pdbx_strand_id
1 'polypeptide(L)'
;MDQSEGKANVREIEALDRAKRALLECRASLHLAVAEGHSEVQKMRYTLEEVLPARLKSERRVLQRKFDEAKADLVRAEIVRDGMGVSCESERRNLEKAKRLLERNQRRYEAMKKWSSRLEQEFLLFQASMQSISGRADELSRGSDLIERSRNLIIDYLEVQVKQTPKHPEEQ
;
A
#
# COMPACT_ATOMS: atom_id res chain seq x y z
N MET A 1 19.43 -37.89 -52.09
CA MET A 1 19.65 -38.32 -50.69
C MET A 1 20.39 -37.18 -50.03
N ASP A 2 19.65 -36.29 -49.39
CA ASP A 2 20.16 -35.07 -48.78
C ASP A 2 20.26 -35.32 -47.28
N GLN A 3 21.47 -35.64 -46.81
CA GLN A 3 21.77 -35.76 -45.39
C GLN A 3 21.98 -34.35 -44.85
N SER A 4 20.89 -33.70 -44.41
CA SER A 4 21.02 -32.54 -43.54
C SER A 4 21.46 -33.02 -42.16
N GLU A 5 22.78 -33.11 -41.99
CA GLU A 5 23.43 -33.27 -40.69
C GLU A 5 22.83 -32.29 -39.69
N GLY A 6 22.38 -32.82 -38.56
CA GLY A 6 21.72 -32.10 -37.49
C GLY A 6 22.62 -31.04 -36.87
N LYS A 7 22.70 -29.87 -37.49
CA LYS A 7 23.14 -28.64 -36.83
C LYS A 7 22.04 -28.23 -35.87
N ALA A 8 22.18 -28.64 -34.61
CA ALA A 8 21.39 -28.08 -33.51
C ALA A 8 21.49 -26.55 -33.60
N ASN A 9 20.37 -25.88 -33.86
CA ASN A 9 20.32 -24.44 -34.04
C ASN A 9 20.40 -23.80 -32.64
N VAL A 10 21.63 -23.57 -32.15
CA VAL A 10 21.93 -23.00 -30.83
C VAL A 10 21.58 -21.50 -30.80
N ARG A 11 20.28 -21.20 -30.87
CA ARG A 11 19.71 -19.85 -30.69
C ARG A 11 18.78 -19.78 -29.47
N GLU A 12 18.43 -20.91 -28.86
CA GLU A 12 17.35 -21.00 -27.88
C GLU A 12 17.80 -21.13 -26.41
N ILE A 13 19.08 -21.43 -26.13
CA ILE A 13 19.60 -21.49 -24.75
C ILE A 13 19.59 -20.09 -24.10
N GLU A 14 19.97 -19.06 -24.85
CA GLU A 14 19.90 -17.68 -24.36
C GLU A 14 18.47 -17.22 -24.10
N ALA A 15 17.49 -17.77 -24.82
CA ALA A 15 16.08 -17.47 -24.57
C ALA A 15 15.63 -18.02 -23.21
N LEU A 16 16.12 -19.20 -22.80
CA LEU A 16 15.89 -19.74 -21.45
C LEU A 16 16.52 -18.85 -20.38
N ASP A 17 17.74 -18.35 -20.60
CA ASP A 17 18.40 -17.42 -19.67
C ASP A 17 17.65 -16.09 -19.55
N ARG A 18 17.16 -15.55 -20.67
CA ARG A 18 16.31 -14.34 -20.66
C ARG A 18 14.98 -14.58 -19.94
N ALA A 19 14.33 -15.73 -20.18
CA ALA A 19 13.09 -16.08 -19.51
C ALA A 19 13.28 -16.24 -17.99
N LYS A 20 14.37 -16.90 -17.55
CA LYS A 20 14.74 -17.02 -16.13
C LYS A 20 14.90 -15.65 -15.49
N ARG A 21 15.68 -14.75 -16.10
CA ARG A 21 15.87 -13.38 -15.60
C ARG A 21 14.54 -12.63 -15.49
N ALA A 22 13.71 -12.68 -16.53
CA ALA A 22 12.41 -12.02 -16.53
C ALA A 22 11.49 -12.53 -15.40
N LEU A 23 11.50 -13.83 -15.09
CA LEU A 23 10.74 -14.38 -13.95
C LEU A 23 11.25 -13.87 -12.61
N LEU A 24 12.57 -13.80 -12.42
CA LEU A 24 13.18 -13.30 -11.19
C LEU A 24 12.93 -11.80 -11.00
N GLU A 25 13.04 -11.00 -12.06
CA GLU A 25 12.72 -9.57 -12.06
C GLU A 25 11.23 -9.33 -11.78
N CYS A 26 10.35 -10.11 -12.38
CA CYS A 26 8.91 -10.05 -12.11
C CYS A 26 8.61 -10.37 -10.63
N ARG A 27 9.22 -11.44 -10.09
CA ARG A 27 9.10 -11.78 -8.66
C ARG A 27 9.55 -10.64 -7.76
N ALA A 28 10.73 -10.07 -8.02
CA ALA A 28 11.26 -8.96 -7.23
C ALA A 28 10.32 -7.73 -7.29
N SER A 29 9.82 -7.42 -8.48
CA SER A 29 8.89 -6.30 -8.69
C SER A 29 7.56 -6.51 -7.96
N LEU A 30 7.02 -7.73 -7.96
CA LEU A 30 5.80 -8.06 -7.22
C LEU A 30 6.00 -7.93 -5.72
N HIS A 31 7.11 -8.44 -5.18
CA HIS A 31 7.43 -8.31 -3.76
C HIS A 31 7.59 -6.85 -3.34
N LEU A 32 8.27 -6.05 -4.16
CA LEU A 32 8.39 -4.61 -3.92
C LEU A 32 7.03 -3.92 -3.91
N ALA A 33 6.19 -4.17 -4.92
CA ALA A 33 4.86 -3.57 -5.00
C ALA A 33 3.96 -3.97 -3.81
N VAL A 34 4.03 -5.22 -3.37
CA VAL A 34 3.32 -5.70 -2.17
C VAL A 34 3.82 -4.98 -0.91
N ALA A 35 5.13 -4.83 -0.76
CA ALA A 35 5.72 -4.13 0.40
C ALA A 35 5.35 -2.64 0.43
N GLU A 36 5.38 -1.96 -0.72
CA GLU A 36 4.96 -0.57 -0.87
C GLU A 36 3.47 -0.41 -0.53
N GLY A 37 2.62 -1.27 -1.09
CA GLY A 37 1.19 -1.30 -0.78
C GLY A 37 0.94 -1.50 0.71
N HIS A 38 1.66 -2.42 1.36
CA HIS A 38 1.57 -2.62 2.80
C HIS A 38 1.99 -1.37 3.58
N SER A 39 3.08 -0.73 3.19
CA SER A 39 3.59 0.49 3.85
C SER A 39 2.56 1.63 3.81
N GLU A 40 1.99 1.92 2.64
CA GLU A 40 1.01 2.99 2.48
C GLU A 40 -0.27 2.73 3.30
N VAL A 41 -0.73 1.49 3.30
CA VAL A 41 -1.90 1.06 4.06
C VAL A 41 -1.65 1.16 5.57
N GLN A 42 -0.46 0.79 6.05
CA GLN A 42 -0.07 0.95 7.46
C GLN A 42 0.02 2.42 7.88
N LYS A 43 0.58 3.29 7.03
CA LYS A 43 0.61 4.74 7.30
C LYS A 43 -0.80 5.32 7.40
N MET A 44 -1.70 4.90 6.52
CA MET A 44 -3.10 5.31 6.56
C MET A 44 -3.78 4.84 7.84
N ARG A 45 -3.58 3.57 8.23
CA ARG A 45 -4.10 3.02 9.48
C ARG A 45 -3.63 3.82 10.70
N TYR A 46 -2.31 4.02 10.80
CA TYR A 46 -1.70 4.82 11.88
C TYR A 46 -2.29 6.23 11.95
N THR A 47 -2.48 6.89 10.80
CA THR A 47 -3.04 8.23 10.75
C THR A 47 -4.48 8.27 11.28
N LEU A 48 -5.29 7.25 10.97
CA LEU A 48 -6.69 7.18 11.34
C LEU A 48 -6.93 6.74 12.79
N GLU A 49 -6.07 5.86 13.32
CA GLU A 49 -6.21 5.28 14.66
C GLU A 49 -5.51 6.10 15.75
N GLU A 50 -4.38 6.71 15.43
CA GLU A 50 -3.55 7.40 16.41
C GLU A 50 -3.60 8.92 16.22
N VAL A 51 -3.23 9.39 15.01
CA VAL A 51 -2.99 10.81 14.75
C VAL A 51 -4.30 11.61 14.76
N LEU A 52 -5.28 11.18 13.96
CA LEU A 52 -6.53 11.90 13.79
C LEU A 52 -7.37 11.96 15.07
N PRO A 53 -7.54 10.88 15.85
CA PRO A 53 -8.27 10.93 17.12
C PRO A 53 -7.59 11.84 18.14
N ALA A 54 -6.26 11.79 18.25
CA ALA A 54 -5.51 12.66 19.14
C ALA A 54 -5.68 14.14 18.76
N ARG A 55 -5.58 14.45 17.47
CA ARG A 55 -5.82 15.79 16.92
C ARG A 55 -7.25 16.28 17.17
N LEU A 56 -8.26 15.45 16.92
CA LEU A 56 -9.65 15.86 17.14
C LEU A 56 -9.95 16.08 18.63
N LYS A 57 -9.38 15.25 19.52
CA LYS A 57 -9.48 15.43 20.98
C LYS A 57 -8.81 16.73 21.43
N SER A 58 -7.64 17.08 20.90
CA SER A 58 -6.96 18.34 21.25
C SER A 58 -7.72 19.56 20.71
N GLU A 59 -8.20 19.51 19.47
CA GLU A 59 -9.07 20.52 18.87
C GLU A 59 -10.34 20.71 19.73
N ARG A 60 -10.98 19.64 20.19
CA ARG A 60 -12.15 19.70 21.07
C ARG A 60 -11.88 20.46 22.37
N ARG A 61 -10.74 20.21 23.03
CA ARG A 61 -10.37 20.93 24.27
C ARG A 61 -10.21 22.44 24.03
N VAL A 62 -9.65 22.83 22.90
CA VAL A 62 -9.53 24.25 22.52
C VAL A 62 -10.91 24.86 22.25
N LEU A 63 -11.76 24.16 21.49
CA LEU A 63 -13.11 24.63 21.17
C LEU A 63 -14.01 24.71 22.41
N GLN A 64 -13.87 23.77 23.35
CA GLN A 64 -14.60 23.80 24.62
C GLN A 64 -14.24 25.05 25.43
N ARG A 65 -12.94 25.37 25.55
CA ARG A 65 -12.51 26.61 26.22
C ARG A 65 -13.11 27.85 25.58
N LYS A 66 -13.08 27.95 24.24
CA LYS A 66 -13.71 29.07 23.52
C LYS A 66 -15.22 29.17 23.74
N PHE A 67 -15.89 28.03 23.86
CA PHE A 67 -17.32 28.00 24.18
C PHE A 67 -17.58 28.48 25.61
N ASP A 68 -16.78 28.04 26.57
CA ASP A 68 -16.91 28.44 27.97
C ASP A 68 -16.59 29.93 28.16
N GLU A 69 -15.57 30.45 27.46
CA GLU A 69 -15.24 31.88 27.39
C GLU A 69 -16.41 32.70 26.82
N ALA A 70 -16.95 32.32 25.65
CA ALA A 70 -18.07 33.02 25.03
C ALA A 70 -19.34 32.98 25.90
N LYS A 71 -19.53 31.90 26.67
CA LYS A 71 -20.63 31.79 27.63
C LYS A 71 -20.44 32.74 28.80
N ALA A 72 -19.23 32.85 29.34
CA ALA A 72 -18.89 33.81 30.39
C ALA A 72 -19.04 35.26 29.91
N ASP A 73 -18.64 35.57 28.68
CA ASP A 73 -18.82 36.88 28.06
C ASP A 73 -20.29 37.26 27.94
N LEU A 74 -21.14 36.32 27.48
CA LEU A 74 -22.57 36.55 27.41
C LEU A 74 -23.17 36.84 28.79
N VAL A 75 -22.82 36.06 29.82
CA VAL A 75 -23.31 36.30 31.19
C VAL A 75 -22.89 37.68 31.69
N ARG A 76 -21.64 38.09 31.44
CA ARG A 76 -21.16 39.44 31.79
C ARG A 76 -21.94 40.54 31.06
N ALA A 77 -22.19 40.36 29.77
CA ALA A 77 -22.95 41.31 28.97
C ALA A 77 -24.41 41.40 29.43
N GLU A 78 -25.04 40.29 29.82
CA GLU A 78 -26.42 40.28 30.33
C GLU A 78 -26.54 41.02 31.67
N ILE A 79 -25.57 40.86 32.58
CA ILE A 79 -25.51 41.63 33.83
C ILE A 79 -25.42 43.13 33.56
N VAL A 80 -24.58 43.55 32.60
CA VAL A 80 -24.43 44.97 32.23
C VAL A 80 -25.69 45.51 31.54
N ARG A 81 -26.34 44.71 30.68
CA ARG A 81 -27.61 45.08 30.05
C ARG A 81 -28.68 45.39 31.09
N ASP A 82 -28.82 44.57 32.11
CA ASP A 82 -29.86 44.76 33.12
C ASP A 82 -29.63 46.03 33.95
N GLY A 83 -28.38 46.56 34.00
CA GLY A 83 -28.06 47.85 34.64
C GLY A 83 -28.05 49.08 33.71
N MET A 84 -27.69 48.95 32.44
CA MET A 84 -27.43 50.08 31.52
C MET A 84 -28.15 50.01 30.17
N GLY A 85 -28.94 48.98 29.90
CA GLY A 85 -29.73 48.83 28.65
C GLY A 85 -28.91 48.51 27.39
N VAL A 86 -27.67 48.05 27.53
CA VAL A 86 -26.75 47.75 26.41
C VAL A 86 -27.12 46.44 25.69
N SER A 87 -26.98 46.39 24.36
CA SER A 87 -27.28 45.18 23.56
C SER A 87 -26.27 44.04 23.78
N CYS A 88 -26.76 42.81 23.97
CA CYS A 88 -25.96 41.57 24.09
C CYS A 88 -25.95 40.72 22.80
N GLU A 89 -26.40 41.27 21.66
CA GLU A 89 -26.56 40.48 20.44
C GLU A 89 -25.23 39.92 19.90
N SER A 90 -24.14 40.66 20.09
CA SER A 90 -22.83 40.28 19.56
C SER A 90 -22.27 39.05 20.27
N GLU A 91 -22.44 38.98 21.59
CA GLU A 91 -22.04 37.92 22.49
C GLU A 91 -22.88 36.67 22.24
N ARG A 92 -24.20 36.83 22.01
CA ARG A 92 -25.08 35.73 21.58
C ARG A 92 -24.63 35.13 20.25
N ARG A 93 -24.28 35.96 19.26
CA ARG A 93 -23.74 35.48 17.97
C ARG A 93 -22.40 34.77 18.14
N ASN A 94 -21.53 35.25 19.03
CA ASN A 94 -20.23 34.62 19.29
C ASN A 94 -20.37 33.28 20.01
N LEU A 95 -21.27 33.15 20.99
CA LEU A 95 -21.60 31.89 21.64
C LEU A 95 -22.13 30.86 20.64
N GLU A 96 -23.05 31.27 19.77
CA GLU A 96 -23.63 30.41 18.74
C GLU A 96 -22.56 29.93 17.74
N LYS A 97 -21.62 30.81 17.34
CA LYS A 97 -20.47 30.42 16.51
C LYS A 97 -19.59 29.38 17.21
N ALA A 98 -19.25 29.60 18.49
CA ALA A 98 -18.43 28.67 19.26
C ALA A 98 -19.11 27.29 19.40
N LYS A 99 -20.42 27.29 19.67
CA LYS A 99 -21.25 26.08 19.73
C LYS A 99 -21.22 25.29 18.42
N ARG A 100 -21.42 25.95 17.28
CA ARG A 100 -21.37 25.30 15.96
C ARG A 100 -20.02 24.67 15.65
N LEU A 101 -18.93 25.33 16.02
CA LEU A 101 -17.58 24.78 15.83
C LEU A 101 -17.37 23.52 16.67
N LEU A 102 -17.84 23.53 17.92
CA LEU A 102 -17.77 22.39 18.83
C LEU A 102 -18.60 21.21 18.31
N GLU A 103 -19.84 21.45 17.88
CA GLU A 103 -20.70 20.43 17.25
C GLU A 103 -20.08 19.87 15.97
N ARG A 104 -19.49 20.73 15.13
CA ARG A 104 -18.80 20.27 13.91
C ARG A 104 -17.62 19.35 14.24
N ASN A 105 -16.82 19.67 15.26
CA ASN A 105 -15.73 18.81 15.70
C ASN A 105 -16.25 17.47 16.23
N GLN A 106 -17.33 17.48 17.02
CA GLN A 106 -17.97 16.26 17.52
C GLN A 106 -18.48 15.37 16.37
N ARG A 107 -19.16 15.94 15.36
CA ARG A 107 -19.60 15.20 14.17
C ARG A 107 -18.44 14.59 13.39
N ARG A 108 -17.32 15.32 13.25
CA ARG A 108 -16.09 14.79 12.61
C ARG A 108 -15.56 13.58 13.37
N TYR A 109 -15.55 13.63 14.70
CA TYR A 109 -15.09 12.53 15.55
C TYR A 109 -15.98 11.29 15.45
N GLU A 110 -17.31 11.48 15.43
CA GLU A 110 -18.27 10.38 15.25
C GLU A 110 -18.17 9.75 13.87
N ALA A 111 -18.06 10.57 12.82
CA ALA A 111 -17.85 10.09 11.45
C ALA A 111 -16.55 9.28 11.36
N MET A 112 -15.47 9.78 11.94
CA MET A 112 -14.18 9.07 11.99
C MET A 112 -14.31 7.70 12.67
N LYS A 113 -15.00 7.60 13.81
CA LYS A 113 -15.24 6.31 14.48
C LYS A 113 -16.00 5.33 13.60
N LYS A 114 -17.02 5.81 12.89
CA LYS A 114 -17.81 5.00 11.96
C LYS A 114 -16.95 4.46 10.80
N TRP A 115 -16.08 5.32 10.24
CA TRP A 115 -15.17 4.92 9.18
C TRP A 115 -14.07 3.98 9.64
N SER A 116 -13.54 4.15 10.85
CA SER A 116 -12.51 3.27 11.43
C SER A 116 -12.96 1.81 11.45
N SER A 117 -14.18 1.52 11.90
CA SER A 117 -14.70 0.14 11.90
C SER A 117 -14.81 -0.48 10.52
N ARG A 118 -15.20 0.30 9.50
CA ARG A 118 -15.30 -0.18 8.13
C ARG A 118 -13.92 -0.42 7.53
N LEU A 119 -12.99 0.50 7.79
CA LEU A 119 -11.63 0.42 7.27
C LEU A 119 -10.87 -0.77 7.85
N GLU A 120 -11.12 -1.16 9.10
CA GLU A 120 -10.54 -2.37 9.68
C GLU A 120 -10.86 -3.62 8.87
N GLN A 121 -12.10 -3.75 8.39
CA GLN A 121 -12.51 -4.87 7.53
C GLN A 121 -11.78 -4.82 6.18
N GLU A 122 -11.70 -3.65 5.57
CA GLU A 122 -10.99 -3.46 4.29
C GLU A 122 -9.48 -3.72 4.45
N PHE A 123 -8.88 -3.37 5.59
CA PHE A 123 -7.48 -3.65 5.90
C PHE A 123 -7.19 -5.14 5.97
N LEU A 124 -8.08 -5.92 6.58
CA LEU A 124 -7.95 -7.38 6.64
C LEU A 124 -8.05 -8.01 5.25
N LEU A 125 -9.02 -7.57 4.43
CA LEU A 125 -9.19 -8.04 3.05
C LEU A 125 -7.98 -7.68 2.17
N PHE A 126 -7.44 -6.47 2.33
CA PHE A 126 -6.22 -6.04 1.67
C PHE A 126 -5.03 -6.93 2.05
N GLN A 127 -4.81 -7.17 3.35
CA GLN A 127 -3.71 -8.02 3.81
C GLN A 127 -3.82 -9.44 3.26
N ALA A 128 -5.01 -10.04 3.28
CA ALA A 128 -5.24 -11.37 2.73
C ALA A 128 -4.94 -11.42 1.21
N SER A 129 -5.36 -10.38 0.48
CA SER A 129 -5.11 -10.27 -0.96
C SER A 129 -3.62 -10.11 -1.27
N MET A 130 -2.91 -9.27 -0.51
CA MET A 130 -1.46 -9.07 -0.65
C MET A 130 -0.66 -10.32 -0.31
N GLN A 131 -1.04 -11.05 0.73
CA GLN A 131 -0.41 -12.34 1.07
C GLN A 131 -0.59 -13.37 -0.04
N SER A 132 -1.77 -13.43 -0.65
CA SER A 132 -2.02 -14.30 -1.82
C SER A 132 -1.13 -13.93 -3.00
N ILE A 133 -0.99 -12.63 -3.32
CA ILE A 133 -0.10 -12.16 -4.40
C ILE A 133 1.36 -12.49 -4.09
N SER A 134 1.81 -12.26 -2.85
CA SER A 134 3.16 -12.62 -2.40
C SER A 134 3.43 -14.12 -2.57
N GLY A 135 2.50 -14.98 -2.17
CA GLY A 135 2.61 -16.42 -2.34
C GLY A 135 2.72 -16.83 -3.81
N ARG A 136 1.92 -16.22 -4.69
CA ARG A 136 1.99 -16.44 -6.15
C ARG A 136 3.29 -15.91 -6.76
N ALA A 137 3.84 -14.81 -6.23
CA ALA A 137 5.15 -14.31 -6.65
C ALA A 137 6.27 -15.31 -6.31
N ASP A 138 6.15 -16.01 -5.18
CA ASP A 138 7.12 -17.04 -4.81
C ASP A 138 7.04 -18.30 -5.69
N GLU A 139 5.86 -18.62 -6.26
CA GLU A 139 5.72 -19.68 -7.26
C GLU A 139 6.56 -19.43 -8.54
N LEU A 140 6.82 -18.17 -8.88
CA LEU A 140 7.70 -17.81 -10.01
C LEU A 140 9.13 -18.34 -9.82
N SER A 141 9.58 -18.52 -8.57
CA SER A 141 10.87 -19.15 -8.27
C SER A 141 10.92 -20.59 -8.75
N ARG A 142 9.82 -21.34 -8.56
CA ARG A 142 9.71 -22.73 -9.04
C ARG A 142 9.77 -22.79 -10.57
N GLY A 143 9.15 -21.81 -11.24
CA GLY A 143 9.26 -21.66 -12.69
C GLY A 143 10.69 -21.38 -13.15
N SER A 144 11.40 -20.49 -12.46
CA SER A 144 12.82 -20.22 -12.70
C SER A 144 13.69 -21.48 -12.53
N ASP A 145 13.47 -22.25 -11.46
CA ASP A 145 14.21 -23.49 -11.19
C ASP A 145 13.96 -24.54 -12.28
N LEU A 146 12.73 -24.64 -12.78
CA LEU A 146 12.38 -25.53 -13.88
C LEU A 146 13.13 -25.15 -15.16
N ILE A 147 13.14 -23.85 -15.51
CA ILE A 147 13.87 -23.35 -16.68
C ILE A 147 15.37 -23.65 -16.56
N GLU A 148 15.95 -23.45 -15.38
CA GLU A 148 17.35 -23.77 -15.12
C GLU A 148 17.66 -25.26 -15.29
N ARG A 149 16.81 -26.15 -14.77
CA ARG A 149 16.95 -27.60 -14.97
C ARG A 149 16.86 -27.98 -16.45
N SER A 150 15.85 -27.46 -17.16
CA SER A 150 15.69 -27.72 -18.60
C SER A 150 16.88 -27.22 -19.41
N ARG A 151 17.41 -26.04 -19.08
CA ARG A 151 18.62 -25.50 -19.69
C ARG A 151 19.81 -26.43 -19.52
N ASN A 152 20.06 -26.91 -18.30
CA ASN A 152 21.19 -27.79 -18.02
C ASN A 152 21.07 -29.12 -18.76
N LEU A 153 19.87 -29.72 -18.81
CA LEU A 153 19.63 -30.95 -19.57
C LEU A 153 19.91 -30.79 -21.08
N ILE A 154 19.54 -29.64 -21.66
CA ILE A 154 19.83 -29.33 -23.07
C ILE A 154 21.34 -29.20 -23.28
N ILE A 155 22.04 -28.52 -22.38
CA ILE A 155 23.51 -28.38 -22.44
C ILE A 155 24.17 -29.77 -22.36
N ASP A 156 23.80 -30.59 -21.38
CA ASP A 156 24.34 -31.94 -21.21
C ASP A 156 24.11 -32.81 -22.45
N TYR A 157 22.90 -32.76 -23.03
CA TYR A 157 22.58 -33.47 -24.28
C TYR A 157 23.46 -33.01 -25.45
N LEU A 158 23.64 -31.70 -25.60
CA LEU A 158 24.49 -31.14 -26.66
C LEU A 158 25.96 -31.54 -26.48
N GLU A 159 26.48 -31.54 -25.24
CA GLU A 159 27.84 -31.99 -24.95
C GLU A 159 28.07 -33.47 -25.28
N VAL A 160 27.07 -34.32 -25.04
CA VAL A 160 27.12 -35.74 -25.42
C VAL A 160 27.10 -35.92 -26.93
N GLN A 161 26.25 -35.17 -27.66
CA GLN A 161 26.19 -35.20 -29.12
C GLN A 161 27.51 -34.76 -29.78
N VAL A 162 28.15 -33.72 -29.25
CA VAL A 162 29.47 -33.24 -29.73
C VAL A 162 30.56 -34.30 -29.53
N LYS A 163 30.52 -35.06 -28.44
CA LYS A 163 31.48 -36.15 -28.19
C LYS A 163 31.27 -37.38 -29.08
N GLN A 164 30.05 -37.57 -29.59
CA GLN A 164 29.69 -38.71 -30.45
C GLN A 164 29.88 -38.42 -31.94
N THR A 165 30.14 -37.17 -32.34
CA THR A 165 30.45 -36.83 -33.74
C THR A 165 31.87 -37.34 -34.06
N PRO A 166 32.04 -38.33 -34.96
CA PRO A 166 33.37 -38.84 -35.28
C PRO A 166 34.20 -37.73 -35.92
N LYS A 167 35.43 -37.51 -35.43
CA LYS A 167 36.41 -36.68 -36.14
C LYS A 167 36.63 -37.32 -37.51
N HIS A 168 36.15 -36.68 -38.56
CA HIS A 168 36.54 -37.08 -39.91
C HIS A 168 38.08 -37.00 -39.98
N PRO A 169 38.78 -38.07 -40.35
CA PRO A 169 40.21 -37.98 -40.60
C PRO A 169 40.40 -37.05 -41.81
N GLU A 170 40.93 -35.86 -41.56
CA GLU A 170 41.42 -34.99 -42.62
C GLU A 170 42.49 -35.75 -43.41
N GLU A 171 42.35 -35.60 -44.72
CA GLU A 171 43.00 -36.32 -45.79
C GLU A 171 44.52 -36.14 -45.78
N GLN A 172 45.21 -37.20 -46.18
CA GLN A 172 46.65 -37.25 -46.49
C GLN A 172 46.99 -36.41 -47.72
#